data_AF-A0A7S1JC90-F1
#
_entry.id   AF-A0A7S1JC90-F1
#
_cell.length_a   1.000
_cell.length_b   1.000
_cell.length_c   1.000
_cell.angle_alpha   90.00
_cell.angle_beta   90.00
_cell.angle_gamma   90.00
#
_symmetry.space_group_name_H-M   'P 1'
#
loop_
_entity.id
_entity.type
_entity.pdbx_description
1 polymer ?
#
loop_
_entity_poly.entity_id
_entity_poly.type
_entity_poly.pdbx_seq_one_letter_code
_entity_poly.pdbx_strand_id
1 'polypeptide(L)'
;AVKKTFLTRGRCQRAAACARSEYSSAPVSLNDDTLRVWYTGGTLRYVYYVTGLRLEDPYIESPCTSSWSRWSRTAGACPSPTALNGTTLATISAALGQSGDPNPYIRDIQLTGEGCFDFDFDTVGAQVEVDGECFQHVHPDHYSVRDFSEWVIRHDGNDDAAAAKRPHPIAKWADQGLTYLEFPDHHPVSRFASRKRYIPEVGRYGDTIDFNALATSLQTAALAEHVGATQQDSEAFEACGSPGEVANDPTLGNMYHSIVSPQLRLHNRYGLDFYRMYDTDSKTVVWMNVALSAADQLRQRVAWVLAQMMVISESGISSYTDHTESWATYYDIFVRNAFGNYRDILREVTYSPMMGQFLTYRRNKAYAESRSYPDENYAREIMQLFSIGLWQLGDDGIPFKDAGGEPIATYDNDDIETFARV
;
A
#
# COMPACT_ATOMS: atom_id res chain seq x y z
N ALA A 1 16.94 -16.56 -7.95
CA ALA A 1 18.09 -15.76 -7.47
C ALA A 1 18.21 -14.51 -8.33
N VAL A 2 18.32 -13.33 -7.72
CA VAL A 2 18.60 -12.08 -8.44
C VAL A 2 19.96 -12.22 -9.12
N LYS A 3 20.07 -11.93 -10.42
CA LYS A 3 21.36 -12.01 -11.13
C LYS A 3 22.32 -10.96 -10.55
N LYS A 4 23.53 -11.40 -10.17
CA LYS A 4 24.60 -10.51 -9.71
C LYS A 4 24.98 -9.55 -10.84
N THR A 5 24.81 -8.25 -10.62
CA THR A 5 25.25 -7.22 -11.57
C THR A 5 26.61 -6.68 -11.17
N PHE A 6 27.25 -5.87 -12.02
CA PHE A 6 28.50 -5.22 -11.66
C PHE A 6 28.35 -4.28 -10.44
N LEU A 7 27.13 -3.77 -10.20
CA LEU A 7 26.78 -2.92 -9.05
C LEU A 7 26.62 -3.72 -7.76
N THR A 8 26.00 -4.89 -7.83
CA THR A 8 25.57 -5.63 -6.63
C THR A 8 26.48 -6.81 -6.28
N ARG A 9 27.27 -7.33 -7.22
CA ARG A 9 28.10 -8.54 -7.02
C ARG A 9 29.04 -8.48 -5.82
N GLY A 10 29.58 -7.30 -5.50
CA GLY A 10 30.50 -7.11 -4.38
C GLY A 10 29.82 -6.90 -3.04
N ARG A 11 28.49 -6.78 -3.02
CA ARG A 11 27.68 -6.50 -1.83
C ARG A 11 26.60 -7.57 -1.58
N CYS A 12 26.58 -8.62 -2.39
CA CYS A 12 25.67 -9.75 -2.17
C CYS A 12 26.06 -10.46 -0.87
N GLN A 13 25.11 -10.57 0.05
CA GLN A 13 25.30 -11.24 1.32
C GLN A 13 24.21 -12.29 1.52
N ARG A 14 24.55 -13.40 2.17
CA ARG A 14 23.54 -14.30 2.71
C ARG A 14 22.92 -13.59 3.91
N ALA A 15 21.66 -13.23 3.77
CA ALA A 15 20.88 -12.64 4.85
C ALA A 15 19.71 -13.57 5.17
N ALA A 16 19.33 -13.64 6.45
CA ALA A 16 17.98 -13.99 6.85
C ALA A 16 17.03 -12.83 6.46
N ALA A 17 16.96 -12.61 5.15
CA ALA A 17 15.94 -11.92 4.38
C ALA A 17 15.49 -10.48 4.71
N CYS A 18 15.34 -9.68 3.65
CA CYS A 18 14.30 -8.63 3.51
C CYS A 18 12.91 -9.25 3.24
N ALA A 19 12.70 -10.52 3.57
CA ALA A 19 11.40 -11.18 3.45
C ALA A 19 10.55 -10.75 4.65
N ARG A 20 9.23 -10.73 4.42
CA ARG A 20 8.26 -10.49 5.49
C ARG A 20 8.59 -11.40 6.67
N SER A 21 8.51 -10.89 7.90
CA SER A 21 8.45 -11.74 9.09
C SER A 21 7.28 -12.70 8.89
N GLU A 22 7.57 -13.95 8.55
CA GLU A 22 6.58 -15.02 8.54
C GLU A 22 6.34 -15.37 9.99
N TYR A 23 5.08 -15.42 10.41
CA TYR A 23 4.72 -15.86 11.74
C TYR A 23 4.09 -17.24 11.65
N SER A 24 4.26 -18.05 12.69
CA SER A 24 3.54 -19.31 12.82
C SER A 24 2.04 -19.05 12.87
N SER A 25 1.25 -20.02 12.39
CA SER A 25 -0.20 -20.04 12.63
C SER A 25 -0.48 -19.95 14.13
N ALA A 26 -1.49 -19.16 14.49
CA ALA A 26 -1.98 -18.99 15.85
C ALA A 26 -3.46 -18.60 15.81
N PRO A 27 -4.29 -19.08 16.75
CA PRO A 27 -5.68 -18.67 16.85
C PRO A 27 -5.78 -17.22 17.35
N VAL A 28 -6.55 -16.40 16.65
CA VAL A 28 -6.83 -15.00 16.96
C VAL A 28 -8.32 -14.87 17.27
N SER A 29 -8.65 -14.72 18.55
CA SER A 29 -10.03 -14.45 18.97
C SER A 29 -10.37 -12.98 18.71
N LEU A 30 -11.42 -12.72 17.92
CA LEU A 30 -11.88 -11.37 17.59
C LEU A 30 -12.75 -10.80 18.71
N ASN A 31 -12.09 -10.38 19.79
CA ASN A 31 -12.69 -9.81 20.99
C ASN A 31 -12.04 -8.46 21.34
N ASP A 32 -12.48 -7.83 22.42
CA ASP A 32 -11.99 -6.51 22.82
C ASP A 32 -10.48 -6.49 23.09
N ASP A 33 -9.94 -7.53 23.73
CA ASP A 33 -8.53 -7.64 24.06
C ASP A 33 -7.67 -7.60 22.78
N THR A 34 -7.97 -8.47 21.82
CA THR A 34 -7.25 -8.54 20.54
C THR A 34 -7.44 -7.27 19.72
N LEU A 35 -8.67 -6.76 19.62
CA LEU A 35 -8.97 -5.56 18.85
C LEU A 35 -8.19 -4.34 19.37
N ARG A 36 -8.00 -4.28 20.70
CA ARG A 36 -7.26 -3.19 21.34
C ARG A 36 -5.78 -3.20 21.02
N VAL A 37 -5.18 -4.38 20.77
CA VAL A 37 -3.75 -4.53 20.46
C VAL A 37 -3.39 -3.80 19.16
N TRP A 38 -4.23 -3.86 18.13
CA TRP A 38 -3.99 -3.15 16.87
C TRP A 38 -3.80 -1.64 17.04
N TYR A 39 -4.53 -1.03 17.98
CA TYR A 39 -4.41 0.39 18.27
C TYR A 39 -3.28 0.70 19.28
N THR A 40 -3.05 -0.13 20.31
CA THR A 40 -2.02 0.11 21.35
C THR A 40 -0.61 -0.36 20.99
N GLY A 41 -0.48 -1.35 20.11
CA GLY A 41 0.77 -2.05 19.79
C GLY A 41 1.74 -1.27 18.89
N GLY A 42 1.71 0.06 18.91
CA GLY A 42 2.61 0.94 18.14
C GLY A 42 2.22 1.17 16.68
N THR A 43 1.31 0.37 16.11
CA THR A 43 0.90 0.49 14.68
C THR A 43 -0.29 1.42 14.43
N LEU A 44 -0.99 1.89 15.48
CA LEU A 44 -2.17 2.77 15.40
C LEU A 44 -3.21 2.30 14.35
N ARG A 45 -3.53 1.01 14.33
CA ARG A 45 -4.56 0.44 13.46
C ARG A 45 -5.93 0.57 14.12
N TYR A 46 -6.92 1.00 13.35
CA TYR A 46 -8.28 1.26 13.83
C TYR A 46 -9.20 0.12 13.39
N VAL A 47 -9.23 -0.96 14.17
CA VAL A 47 -10.06 -2.12 13.88
C VAL A 47 -11.23 -2.13 14.85
N TYR A 48 -12.45 -2.18 14.30
CA TYR A 48 -13.67 -2.11 15.09
C TYR A 48 -14.65 -3.20 14.68
N TYR A 49 -15.44 -3.69 15.63
CA TYR A 49 -16.71 -4.32 15.29
C TYR A 49 -17.81 -3.27 15.10
N VAL A 50 -18.70 -3.50 14.14
CA VAL A 50 -19.71 -2.50 13.75
C VAL A 50 -21.06 -2.77 14.38
N THR A 51 -21.63 -1.75 15.02
CA THR A 51 -23.00 -1.77 15.59
C THR A 51 -23.83 -0.62 14.99
N GLY A 52 -25.12 -0.52 15.35
CA GLY A 52 -25.99 0.60 14.92
C GLY A 52 -26.42 0.60 13.44
N LEU A 53 -26.01 -0.39 12.65
CA LEU A 53 -26.47 -0.56 11.26
C LEU A 53 -27.94 -0.99 11.23
N ARG A 54 -28.73 -0.23 10.48
CA ARG A 54 -30.19 -0.42 10.36
C ARG A 54 -30.52 -1.24 9.10
N LEU A 55 -31.65 -1.91 9.11
CA LEU A 55 -32.20 -2.59 7.93
C LEU A 55 -32.88 -1.54 7.03
N GLU A 56 -32.05 -0.85 6.23
CA GLU A 56 -32.44 0.18 5.27
C GLU A 56 -31.90 -0.19 3.88
N ASP A 57 -32.44 0.37 2.81
CA ASP A 57 -31.93 0.16 1.45
C ASP A 57 -30.40 0.35 1.36
N PRO A 58 -29.67 -0.58 0.69
CA PRO A 58 -30.16 -1.74 -0.06
C PRO A 58 -30.31 -3.04 0.77
N TYR A 59 -30.27 -2.97 2.10
CA TYR A 59 -30.21 -4.13 3.01
C TYR A 59 -31.55 -4.48 3.68
N ILE A 60 -32.65 -3.91 3.18
CA ILE A 60 -34.00 -4.27 3.62
C ILE A 60 -34.46 -5.57 2.94
N GLU A 61 -33.70 -6.65 3.12
CA GLU A 61 -33.97 -7.95 2.52
C GLU A 61 -34.61 -8.90 3.51
N SER A 62 -35.62 -9.67 3.09
CA SER A 62 -36.24 -10.69 3.92
C SER A 62 -35.30 -11.90 4.10
N PRO A 63 -35.17 -12.47 5.32
CA PRO A 63 -34.51 -13.76 5.55
C PRO A 63 -35.06 -14.92 4.69
N CYS A 64 -36.32 -14.82 4.26
CA CYS A 64 -36.99 -15.83 3.46
C CYS A 64 -36.64 -15.77 1.97
N THR A 65 -36.13 -14.64 1.49
CA THR A 65 -35.77 -14.44 0.08
C THR A 65 -34.28 -14.28 -0.13
N SER A 66 -33.53 -13.87 0.90
CA SER A 66 -32.08 -13.76 0.83
C SER A 66 -31.39 -15.12 0.94
N SER A 67 -30.22 -15.24 0.32
CA SER A 67 -29.41 -16.47 0.36
C SER A 67 -28.91 -16.83 1.77
N TRP A 68 -28.84 -15.83 2.66
CA TRP A 68 -28.53 -15.99 4.08
C TRP A 68 -29.02 -14.76 4.84
N SER A 69 -29.15 -14.86 6.16
CA SER A 69 -29.52 -13.74 7.03
C SER A 69 -28.76 -13.78 8.34
N ARG A 70 -28.54 -12.61 8.95
CA ARG A 70 -27.85 -12.45 10.24
C ARG A 70 -28.82 -12.16 11.36
N TRP A 71 -28.66 -12.88 12.47
CA TRP A 71 -29.50 -12.72 13.65
C TRP A 71 -28.66 -12.36 14.87
N SER A 72 -28.95 -11.22 15.50
CA SER A 72 -28.38 -10.86 16.79
C SER A 72 -29.00 -11.73 17.88
N ARG A 73 -28.16 -12.24 18.78
CA ARG A 73 -28.51 -13.19 19.84
C ARG A 73 -28.43 -12.51 21.20
N THR A 74 -29.51 -12.59 21.98
CA THR A 74 -29.56 -12.09 23.35
C THR A 74 -30.17 -13.16 24.27
N ALA A 75 -29.60 -13.36 25.46
CA ALA A 75 -30.14 -14.30 26.42
C ALA A 75 -31.51 -13.85 26.96
N GLY A 76 -32.44 -14.80 27.10
CA GLY A 76 -33.79 -14.56 27.60
C GLY A 76 -34.83 -14.31 26.50
N ALA A 77 -36.06 -14.02 26.93
CA ALA A 77 -37.18 -13.80 26.03
C ALA A 77 -37.02 -12.52 25.19
N CYS A 78 -37.58 -12.53 23.98
CA CYS A 78 -37.58 -11.33 23.15
C CYS A 78 -38.40 -10.20 23.78
N PRO A 79 -37.91 -8.95 23.80
CA PRO A 79 -38.66 -7.81 24.33
C PRO A 79 -39.99 -7.56 23.59
N SER A 80 -39.99 -7.79 22.27
CA SER A 80 -41.17 -7.63 21.43
C SER A 80 -41.14 -8.67 20.30
N PRO A 81 -41.52 -9.93 20.58
CA PRO A 81 -41.55 -10.99 19.57
C PRO A 81 -42.45 -10.58 18.40
N THR A 82 -41.96 -10.79 17.17
CA THR A 82 -42.72 -10.42 15.97
C THR A 82 -43.81 -11.46 15.70
N ALA A 83 -45.03 -11.00 15.44
CA ALA A 83 -46.14 -11.87 15.09
C ALA A 83 -46.02 -12.33 13.63
N LEU A 84 -45.32 -13.44 13.40
CA LEU A 84 -45.15 -14.06 12.08
C LEU A 84 -46.20 -15.16 11.85
N ASN A 85 -46.44 -15.53 10.58
CA ASN A 85 -47.20 -16.72 10.25
C ASN A 85 -46.58 -17.97 10.92
N GLY A 86 -47.42 -18.88 11.42
CA GLY A 86 -46.96 -20.05 12.16
C GLY A 86 -45.97 -20.93 11.41
N THR A 87 -46.10 -21.07 10.08
CA THR A 87 -45.16 -21.83 9.28
C THR A 87 -43.85 -21.07 9.08
N THR A 88 -43.90 -19.77 8.78
CA THR A 88 -42.72 -18.90 8.68
C THR A 88 -41.91 -18.91 9.98
N LEU A 89 -42.60 -18.75 11.11
CA LEU A 89 -42.00 -18.80 12.44
C LEU A 89 -41.33 -20.15 12.71
N ALA A 90 -42.01 -21.26 12.39
CA ALA A 90 -41.46 -22.61 12.57
C ALA A 90 -40.21 -22.82 11.71
N THR A 91 -40.21 -22.36 10.46
CA THR A 91 -39.06 -22.43 9.55
C THR A 91 -37.86 -21.65 10.07
N ILE A 92 -38.05 -20.40 10.48
CA ILE A 92 -36.98 -19.56 11.03
C ILE A 92 -36.45 -20.15 12.35
N SER A 93 -37.35 -20.55 13.26
CA SER A 93 -36.97 -21.11 14.56
C SER A 93 -36.17 -22.40 14.41
N ALA A 94 -36.58 -23.27 13.48
CA ALA A 94 -35.85 -24.51 13.18
C ALA A 94 -34.44 -24.22 12.63
N ALA A 95 -34.31 -23.27 11.71
CA ALA A 95 -33.01 -22.88 11.17
C ALA A 95 -32.08 -22.27 12.22
N LEU A 96 -32.61 -21.42 13.12
CA LEU A 96 -31.86 -20.85 14.24
C LEU A 96 -31.42 -21.90 15.27
N GLY A 97 -32.29 -22.85 15.59
CA GLY A 97 -32.01 -23.93 16.54
C GLY A 97 -31.04 -24.99 15.98
N GLN A 98 -31.04 -25.21 14.67
CA GLN A 98 -30.17 -26.19 14.00
C GLN A 98 -28.85 -25.61 13.48
N SER A 99 -28.70 -24.28 13.44
CA SER A 99 -27.47 -23.65 12.94
C SER A 99 -26.26 -24.04 13.80
N GLY A 100 -25.21 -24.48 13.11
CA GLY A 100 -23.91 -24.80 13.71
C GLY A 100 -23.00 -23.59 13.90
N ASP A 101 -23.50 -22.36 13.67
CA ASP A 101 -22.71 -21.14 13.87
C ASP A 101 -22.37 -20.96 15.36
N PRO A 102 -21.07 -21.06 15.74
CA PRO A 102 -20.66 -21.07 17.15
C PRO A 102 -20.58 -19.66 17.74
N ASN A 103 -20.84 -18.60 16.96
CA ASN A 103 -20.68 -17.23 17.42
C ASN A 103 -21.64 -16.93 18.61
N PRO A 104 -21.14 -16.31 19.70
CA PRO A 104 -21.94 -16.07 20.90
C PRO A 104 -22.90 -14.86 20.79
N TYR A 105 -22.66 -13.93 19.85
CA TYR A 105 -23.41 -12.67 19.72
C TYR A 105 -24.35 -12.63 18.53
N ILE A 106 -24.01 -13.36 17.48
CA ILE A 106 -24.79 -13.41 16.24
C ILE A 106 -24.90 -14.85 15.75
N ARG A 107 -25.85 -15.10 14.86
CA ARG A 107 -26.06 -16.37 14.20
C ARG A 107 -26.48 -16.13 12.76
N ASP A 108 -25.66 -16.61 11.83
CA ASP A 108 -26.02 -16.61 10.43
C ASP A 108 -26.79 -17.90 10.10
N ILE A 109 -27.88 -17.77 9.35
CA ILE A 109 -28.71 -18.89 8.89
C ILE A 109 -28.99 -18.78 7.40
N GLN A 110 -29.23 -19.93 6.77
CA GLN A 110 -29.71 -20.02 5.40
C GLN A 110 -31.08 -20.67 5.40
N LEU A 111 -32.02 -20.07 4.67
CA LEU A 111 -33.36 -20.62 4.47
C LEU A 111 -33.46 -21.12 3.02
N THR A 112 -34.13 -22.25 2.80
CA THR A 112 -34.33 -22.83 1.46
C THR A 112 -35.55 -22.23 0.74
N GLY A 113 -36.25 -21.28 1.36
CA GLY A 113 -37.49 -20.66 0.86
C GLY A 113 -38.75 -21.52 1.05
N GLU A 114 -38.63 -22.83 1.25
CA GLU A 114 -39.76 -23.70 1.59
C GLU A 114 -40.27 -23.38 3.01
N GLY A 115 -41.58 -23.10 3.14
CA GLY A 115 -42.22 -22.82 4.43
C GLY A 115 -42.22 -21.35 4.86
N CYS A 116 -41.65 -20.44 4.06
CA CYS A 116 -41.87 -19.00 4.23
C CYS A 116 -43.14 -18.58 3.46
N PHE A 117 -44.20 -18.23 4.20
CA PHE A 117 -45.47 -17.79 3.61
C PHE A 117 -45.63 -16.28 3.58
N ASP A 118 -44.92 -15.58 4.47
CA ASP A 118 -44.87 -14.13 4.49
C ASP A 118 -43.75 -13.69 3.54
N PHE A 119 -44.07 -13.55 2.26
CA PHE A 119 -43.17 -12.99 1.24
C PHE A 119 -42.96 -11.47 1.39
N ASP A 120 -43.33 -10.90 2.53
CA ASP A 120 -43.36 -9.45 2.82
C ASP A 120 -42.39 -9.05 3.95
N PHE A 121 -42.16 -7.73 4.04
CA PHE A 121 -41.22 -7.05 4.93
C PHE A 121 -41.35 -7.35 6.43
N ASP A 122 -42.38 -8.06 6.91
CA ASP A 122 -42.59 -8.37 8.33
C ASP A 122 -41.47 -9.25 8.93
N THR A 123 -40.77 -10.01 8.09
CA THR A 123 -39.60 -10.80 8.48
C THR A 123 -38.32 -9.95 8.59
N VAL A 124 -38.31 -8.74 8.04
CA VAL A 124 -37.20 -7.79 8.14
C VAL A 124 -37.20 -7.18 9.54
N GLY A 125 -36.14 -7.41 10.31
CA GLY A 125 -36.07 -6.94 11.69
C GLY A 125 -36.85 -7.80 12.69
N ALA A 126 -37.37 -8.96 12.27
CA ALA A 126 -38.19 -9.82 13.11
C ALA A 126 -37.44 -10.31 14.36
N GLN A 127 -38.17 -10.44 15.47
CA GLN A 127 -37.70 -11.02 16.72
C GLN A 127 -38.36 -12.38 16.94
N VAL A 128 -37.55 -13.42 17.14
CA VAL A 128 -37.98 -14.80 17.32
C VAL A 128 -37.29 -15.39 18.54
N GLU A 129 -38.05 -16.08 19.39
CA GLU A 129 -37.52 -16.77 20.57
C GLU A 129 -37.28 -18.24 20.23
N VAL A 130 -36.07 -18.73 20.51
CA VAL A 130 -35.67 -20.12 20.30
C VAL A 130 -34.87 -20.58 21.51
N ASP A 131 -35.27 -21.68 22.14
CA ASP A 131 -34.58 -22.30 23.29
C ASP A 131 -34.26 -21.34 24.46
N GLY A 132 -35.14 -20.36 24.71
CA GLY A 132 -34.97 -19.37 25.79
C GLY A 132 -34.01 -18.23 25.45
N GLU A 133 -33.68 -18.06 24.17
CA GLU A 133 -32.87 -16.96 23.65
C GLU A 133 -33.67 -16.16 22.63
N CYS A 134 -33.44 -14.85 22.61
CA CYS A 134 -34.00 -13.97 21.61
C CYS A 134 -33.05 -13.81 20.43
N PHE A 135 -33.58 -14.02 19.24
CA PHE A 135 -32.92 -13.74 17.98
C PHE A 135 -33.63 -12.59 17.27
N GLN A 136 -32.88 -11.55 16.91
CA GLN A 136 -33.39 -10.44 16.11
C GLN A 136 -32.70 -10.45 14.74
N HIS A 137 -33.47 -10.44 13.66
CA HIS A 137 -32.91 -10.24 12.32
C HIS A 137 -32.29 -8.83 12.23
N VAL A 138 -31.02 -8.75 11.84
CA VAL A 138 -30.24 -7.51 11.82
C VAL A 138 -29.49 -7.37 10.51
N HIS A 139 -28.92 -6.19 10.29
CA HIS A 139 -28.10 -5.90 9.12
C HIS A 139 -26.97 -6.94 8.94
N PRO A 140 -26.65 -7.38 7.70
CA PRO A 140 -25.63 -8.40 7.44
C PRO A 140 -24.23 -8.10 8.00
N ASP A 141 -23.88 -6.82 8.16
CA ASP A 141 -22.60 -6.39 8.74
C ASP A 141 -22.65 -6.07 10.24
N HIS A 142 -23.79 -6.28 10.91
CA HIS A 142 -23.86 -6.18 12.36
C HIS A 142 -22.85 -7.15 12.99
N TYR A 143 -22.03 -6.66 13.93
CA TYR A 143 -20.92 -7.39 14.56
C TYR A 143 -19.82 -7.86 13.59
N SER A 144 -19.79 -7.37 12.34
CA SER A 144 -18.61 -7.55 11.49
C SER A 144 -17.44 -6.74 12.05
N VAL A 145 -16.28 -7.36 12.12
CA VAL A 145 -15.00 -6.71 12.45
C VAL A 145 -14.38 -6.23 11.16
N ARG A 146 -14.05 -4.94 11.11
CA ARG A 146 -13.52 -4.27 9.91
C ARG A 146 -12.33 -3.39 10.25
N ASP A 147 -11.38 -3.30 9.31
CA ASP A 147 -10.24 -2.41 9.42
C ASP A 147 -10.59 -1.01 8.88
N PHE A 148 -10.82 -0.07 9.80
CA PHE A 148 -11.12 1.33 9.48
C PHE A 148 -9.88 2.20 9.29
N SER A 149 -8.67 1.62 9.30
CA SER A 149 -7.42 2.40 9.26
C SER A 149 -7.32 3.31 8.03
N GLU A 150 -7.76 2.85 6.85
CA GLU A 150 -7.82 3.70 5.66
C GLU A 150 -8.98 4.72 5.74
N TRP A 151 -10.11 4.32 6.31
CA TRP A 151 -11.26 5.21 6.41
C TRP A 151 -11.04 6.37 7.39
N VAL A 152 -10.24 6.17 8.44
CA VAL A 152 -9.78 7.26 9.30
C VAL A 152 -9.15 8.41 8.49
N ILE A 153 -8.42 8.11 7.41
CA ILE A 153 -7.81 9.13 6.54
C ILE A 153 -8.86 9.79 5.65
N ARG A 154 -9.68 8.95 5.00
CA ARG A 154 -10.51 9.34 3.85
C ARG A 154 -11.89 9.85 4.23
N HIS A 155 -12.25 9.78 5.51
CA HIS A 155 -13.61 10.07 5.95
C HIS A 155 -13.99 11.51 5.59
N ASP A 156 -15.06 11.65 4.79
CA ASP A 156 -15.53 12.92 4.20
C ASP A 156 -15.79 14.01 5.26
N GLY A 157 -16.12 13.63 6.50
CA GLY A 157 -16.37 14.56 7.61
C GLY A 157 -15.15 14.94 8.45
N ASN A 158 -13.92 14.59 8.05
CA ASN A 158 -12.71 14.90 8.81
C ASN A 158 -12.47 16.41 8.93
N ASP A 159 -12.52 17.14 7.81
CA ASP A 159 -12.29 18.59 7.79
C ASP A 159 -13.37 19.34 8.59
N ASP A 160 -14.64 18.94 8.43
CA ASP A 160 -15.76 19.50 9.18
C ASP A 160 -15.67 19.24 10.69
N ALA A 161 -15.13 18.08 11.10
CA ALA A 161 -14.91 17.79 12.50
C ALA A 161 -13.78 18.66 13.06
N ALA A 162 -12.67 18.79 12.33
CA ALA A 162 -11.54 19.62 12.72
C ALA A 162 -11.92 21.10 12.82
N ALA A 163 -12.61 21.65 11.82
CA ALA A 163 -13.07 23.04 11.79
C ALA A 163 -14.03 23.34 12.97
N ALA A 164 -14.90 22.40 13.31
CA ALA A 164 -15.82 22.49 14.44
C ALA A 164 -15.20 22.11 15.79
N LYS A 165 -13.90 21.78 15.85
CA LYS A 165 -13.19 21.27 17.05
C LYS A 165 -13.89 20.08 17.71
N ARG A 166 -14.52 19.21 16.90
CA ARG A 166 -15.14 17.97 17.35
C ARG A 166 -14.11 16.84 17.37
N PRO A 167 -14.32 15.78 18.18
CA PRO A 167 -13.51 14.57 18.10
C PRO A 167 -13.48 13.98 16.68
N HIS A 168 -12.38 13.32 16.34
CA HIS A 168 -12.22 12.69 15.04
C HIS A 168 -13.35 11.69 14.77
N PRO A 169 -14.08 11.75 13.63
CA PRO A 169 -15.29 10.95 13.44
C PRO A 169 -15.10 9.45 13.61
N ILE A 170 -13.96 8.92 13.12
CA ILE A 170 -13.61 7.50 13.16
C ILE A 170 -12.59 7.13 14.26
N ALA A 171 -11.53 7.91 14.48
CA ALA A 171 -10.51 7.60 15.49
C ALA A 171 -10.99 7.77 16.95
N LYS A 172 -12.05 8.57 17.20
CA LYS A 172 -12.53 8.86 18.56
C LYS A 172 -12.85 7.61 19.39
N TRP A 173 -13.29 6.53 18.77
CA TRP A 173 -13.70 5.30 19.45
C TRP A 173 -12.47 4.63 20.07
N ALA A 174 -11.44 4.37 19.27
CA ALA A 174 -10.16 3.84 19.74
C ALA A 174 -9.48 4.77 20.75
N ASP A 175 -9.51 6.09 20.53
CA ASP A 175 -8.96 7.10 21.46
C ASP A 175 -9.63 7.02 22.85
N GLN A 176 -10.89 6.62 22.91
CA GLN A 176 -11.67 6.41 24.13
C GLN A 176 -11.51 4.99 24.70
N GLY A 177 -10.67 4.15 24.10
CA GLY A 177 -10.46 2.76 24.50
C GLY A 177 -11.55 1.79 24.04
N LEU A 178 -12.42 2.22 23.13
CA LEU A 178 -13.50 1.40 22.58
C LEU A 178 -13.03 0.61 21.35
N THR A 179 -13.60 -0.58 21.19
CA THR A 179 -13.31 -1.57 20.13
C THR A 179 -14.47 -1.71 19.15
N TYR A 180 -15.51 -0.89 19.32
CA TYR A 180 -16.66 -0.82 18.44
C TYR A 180 -16.81 0.55 17.80
N LEU A 181 -17.45 0.56 16.64
CA LEU A 181 -17.97 1.75 16.01
C LEU A 181 -19.49 1.60 15.89
N GLU A 182 -20.21 2.49 16.54
CA GLU A 182 -21.66 2.60 16.34
C GLU A 182 -21.94 3.47 15.11
N PHE A 183 -22.59 2.87 14.12
CA PHE A 183 -22.95 3.56 12.89
C PHE A 183 -24.00 4.63 13.19
N PRO A 184 -23.77 5.90 12.82
CA PRO A 184 -24.68 6.97 13.22
C PRO A 184 -26.09 6.85 12.65
N ASP A 185 -27.08 7.23 13.44
CA ASP A 185 -28.50 7.30 13.09
C ASP A 185 -28.80 8.27 11.93
N HIS A 186 -28.10 9.40 11.89
CA HIS A 186 -28.24 10.44 10.88
C HIS A 186 -27.52 10.14 9.54
N HIS A 187 -26.81 9.02 9.43
CA HIS A 187 -26.22 8.58 8.17
C HIS A 187 -27.08 7.49 7.53
N PRO A 188 -27.44 7.61 6.23
CA PRO A 188 -28.11 6.51 5.54
C PRO A 188 -27.14 5.33 5.37
N VAL A 189 -27.64 4.11 5.53
CA VAL A 189 -26.80 2.88 5.47
C VAL A 189 -26.16 2.67 4.08
N SER A 190 -26.73 3.23 3.01
CA SER A 190 -26.10 3.27 1.69
C SER A 190 -24.69 3.92 1.68
N ARG A 191 -24.40 4.82 2.62
CA ARG A 191 -23.03 5.34 2.83
C ARG A 191 -22.09 4.25 3.33
N PHE A 192 -22.54 3.37 4.22
CA PHE A 192 -21.72 2.23 4.64
C PHE A 192 -21.43 1.31 3.45
N ALA A 193 -22.46 0.95 2.67
CA ALA A 193 -22.33 0.10 1.48
C ALA A 193 -21.28 0.64 0.48
N SER A 194 -21.39 1.93 0.14
CA SER A 194 -20.51 2.56 -0.86
C SER A 194 -19.07 2.76 -0.39
N ARG A 195 -18.80 2.66 0.92
CA ARG A 195 -17.47 2.85 1.52
C ARG A 195 -16.80 1.54 1.93
N LYS A 196 -17.43 0.37 1.78
CA LYS A 196 -16.87 -0.95 2.13
C LYS A 196 -15.46 -1.19 1.58
N ARG A 197 -15.13 -0.65 0.40
CA ARG A 197 -13.78 -0.74 -0.21
C ARG A 197 -12.66 -0.16 0.64
N TYR A 198 -12.96 0.76 1.57
CA TYR A 198 -12.01 1.39 2.48
C TYR A 198 -12.07 0.82 3.91
N ILE A 199 -12.96 -0.15 4.15
CA ILE A 199 -13.20 -0.79 5.45
C ILE A 199 -13.26 -2.32 5.28
N PRO A 200 -12.17 -2.95 4.79
CA PRO A 200 -12.15 -4.38 4.51
C PRO A 200 -12.52 -5.19 5.74
N GLU A 201 -13.21 -6.31 5.49
CA GLU A 201 -13.65 -7.22 6.55
C GLU A 201 -12.49 -8.06 7.06
N VAL A 202 -12.43 -8.22 8.38
CA VAL A 202 -11.45 -9.06 9.08
C VAL A 202 -12.10 -10.36 9.55
N GLY A 203 -13.36 -10.28 9.99
CA GLY A 203 -14.15 -11.42 10.46
C GLY A 203 -15.39 -10.95 11.22
N ARG A 204 -15.87 -11.75 12.17
CA ARG A 204 -17.03 -11.42 13.02
C ARG A 204 -16.61 -11.39 14.49
N TYR A 205 -17.12 -10.44 15.25
CA TYR A 205 -16.79 -10.31 16.66
C TYR A 205 -17.28 -11.53 17.44
N GLY A 206 -16.42 -12.11 18.27
CA GLY A 206 -16.64 -13.39 18.94
C GLY A 206 -16.13 -14.62 18.19
N ASP A 207 -15.80 -14.51 16.90
CA ASP A 207 -15.17 -15.63 16.15
C ASP A 207 -13.68 -15.76 16.48
N THR A 208 -13.11 -16.92 16.18
CA THR A 208 -11.66 -17.12 16.16
C THR A 208 -11.20 -17.40 14.74
N ILE A 209 -10.19 -16.65 14.28
CA ILE A 209 -9.59 -16.79 12.95
C ILE A 209 -8.12 -17.19 13.08
N ASP A 210 -7.50 -17.64 11.99
CA ASP A 210 -6.07 -17.92 11.96
C ASP A 210 -5.26 -16.64 11.73
N PHE A 211 -4.16 -16.46 12.46
CA PHE A 211 -3.27 -15.30 12.31
C PHE A 211 -2.77 -15.13 10.88
N ASN A 212 -2.48 -16.22 10.15
CA ASN A 212 -2.02 -16.14 8.77
C ASN A 212 -3.14 -15.82 7.78
N ALA A 213 -4.40 -15.94 8.18
CA ALA A 213 -5.55 -15.49 7.38
C ALA A 213 -5.76 -13.97 7.46
N LEU A 214 -5.15 -13.29 8.42
CA LEU A 214 -5.20 -11.82 8.52
C LEU A 214 -4.55 -11.15 7.32
N ALA A 215 -5.08 -10.00 6.93
CA ALA A 215 -4.38 -9.11 6.03
C ALA A 215 -3.00 -8.76 6.59
N THR A 216 -2.00 -8.68 5.71
CA THR A 216 -0.61 -8.31 6.04
C THR A 216 -0.48 -7.15 7.01
N SER A 217 -1.26 -6.08 6.79
CA SER A 217 -1.23 -4.86 7.59
C SER A 217 -1.66 -5.08 9.03
N LEU A 218 -2.35 -6.19 9.31
CA LEU A 218 -2.86 -6.59 10.62
C LEU A 218 -1.99 -7.70 11.27
N GLN A 219 -1.05 -8.31 10.55
CA GLN A 219 -0.06 -9.25 11.09
C GLN A 219 1.08 -8.51 11.79
N THR A 220 0.76 -7.71 12.82
CA THR A 220 1.72 -6.86 13.52
C THR A 220 2.51 -7.66 14.56
N ALA A 221 3.74 -7.23 14.87
CA ALA A 221 4.57 -7.88 15.89
C ALA A 221 3.89 -7.90 17.27
N ALA A 222 3.21 -6.80 17.65
CA ALA A 222 2.47 -6.72 18.90
C ALA A 222 1.29 -7.71 18.95
N LEU A 223 0.58 -7.90 17.82
CA LEU A 223 -0.46 -8.91 17.76
C LEU A 223 0.13 -10.32 17.82
N ALA A 224 1.21 -10.58 17.08
CA ALA A 224 1.88 -11.86 17.09
C ALA A 224 2.33 -12.27 18.50
N GLU A 225 2.95 -11.34 19.25
CA GLU A 225 3.30 -11.54 20.65
C GLU A 225 2.05 -11.82 21.51
N HIS A 226 0.98 -11.04 21.33
CA HIS A 226 -0.27 -11.20 22.09
C HIS A 226 -0.91 -12.58 21.92
N VAL A 227 -0.90 -13.13 20.69
CA VAL A 227 -1.52 -14.43 20.38
C VAL A 227 -0.54 -15.59 20.41
N GLY A 228 0.73 -15.35 20.73
CA GLY A 228 1.78 -16.37 20.75
C GLY A 228 2.21 -16.87 19.36
N ALA A 229 2.00 -16.08 18.31
CA ALA A 229 2.53 -16.37 16.98
C ALA A 229 4.04 -16.09 16.96
N THR A 230 4.83 -17.12 16.67
CA THR A 230 6.30 -17.03 16.67
C THR A 230 6.82 -16.61 15.30
N GLN A 231 7.75 -15.66 15.27
CA GLN A 231 8.44 -15.33 14.03
C GLN A 231 9.25 -16.55 13.55
N GLN A 232 9.01 -16.95 12.32
CA GLN A 232 9.74 -18.00 11.63
C GLN A 232 10.85 -17.35 10.81
N ASP A 233 12.08 -17.80 11.04
CA ASP A 233 13.21 -17.37 10.23
C ASP A 233 13.05 -17.95 8.83
N SER A 234 12.92 -17.07 7.83
CA SER A 234 13.00 -17.48 6.44
C SER A 234 14.39 -18.07 6.16
N GLU A 235 14.48 -19.10 5.30
CA GLU A 235 15.76 -19.61 4.84
C GLU A 235 16.66 -18.46 4.34
N ALA A 236 17.91 -18.44 4.80
CA ALA A 236 18.86 -17.42 4.40
C ALA A 236 19.09 -17.44 2.89
N PHE A 237 18.67 -16.38 2.20
CA PHE A 237 18.88 -16.22 0.77
C PHE A 237 20.03 -15.26 0.48
N GLU A 238 20.65 -15.41 -0.69
CA GLU A 238 21.66 -14.45 -1.15
C GLU A 238 20.95 -13.18 -1.64
N ALA A 239 20.95 -12.16 -0.78
CA ALA A 239 20.40 -10.84 -1.07
C ALA A 239 21.47 -9.97 -1.71
N CYS A 240 21.17 -9.44 -2.89
CA CYS A 240 22.03 -8.52 -3.64
C CYS A 240 21.33 -7.16 -3.69
N GLY A 241 21.14 -6.55 -2.52
CA GLY A 241 20.41 -5.30 -2.34
C GLY A 241 20.92 -4.16 -3.24
N SER A 242 20.09 -3.13 -3.40
CA SER A 242 20.47 -1.98 -4.22
C SER A 242 21.68 -1.25 -3.61
N PRO A 243 22.53 -0.58 -4.41
CA PRO A 243 23.69 0.11 -3.88
C PRO A 243 23.29 1.26 -2.93
N GLY A 244 23.46 1.04 -1.62
CA GLY A 244 23.08 2.01 -0.59
C GLY A 244 21.79 1.65 0.16
N GLU A 245 21.19 0.49 -0.12
CA GLU A 245 20.08 -0.05 0.66
C GLU A 245 20.50 -0.21 2.13
N VAL A 246 19.69 0.34 3.02
CA VAL A 246 19.84 0.23 4.47
C VAL A 246 18.66 -0.57 5.02
N ALA A 247 18.87 -1.26 6.15
CA ALA A 247 17.77 -1.94 6.82
C ALA A 247 16.70 -0.93 7.23
N ASN A 248 15.43 -1.30 7.08
CA ASN A 248 14.33 -0.52 7.65
C ASN A 248 14.48 -0.46 9.17
N ASP A 249 14.36 0.74 9.74
CA ASP A 249 14.24 0.92 11.18
C ASP A 249 12.74 0.91 11.54
N PRO A 250 12.23 -0.16 12.16
CA PRO A 250 10.80 -0.27 12.48
C PRO A 250 10.33 0.81 13.47
N THR A 251 11.24 1.47 14.19
CA THR A 251 10.89 2.59 15.08
C THR A 251 10.57 3.88 14.32
N LEU A 252 11.05 3.99 13.08
CA LEU A 252 10.79 5.13 12.19
C LEU A 252 9.54 4.93 11.33
N GLY A 253 8.82 3.82 11.50
CA GLY A 253 7.66 3.45 10.68
C GLY A 253 8.06 3.09 9.24
N ASN A 254 7.07 2.91 8.38
CA ASN A 254 7.29 2.50 6.99
C ASN A 254 7.41 3.69 6.01
N MET A 255 7.57 4.92 6.51
CA MET A 255 7.63 6.13 5.67
C MET A 255 8.88 6.98 5.88
N TYR A 256 9.32 7.64 4.80
CA TYR A 256 10.43 8.59 4.84
C TYR A 256 10.02 9.89 5.55
N HIS A 257 10.79 10.29 6.57
CA HIS A 257 10.64 11.61 7.18
C HIS A 257 11.06 12.70 6.17
N SER A 258 10.12 13.53 5.74
CA SER A 258 10.37 14.66 4.83
C SER A 258 9.82 15.96 5.41
N ILE A 259 10.57 17.05 5.24
CA ILE A 259 10.10 18.40 5.52
C ILE A 259 9.15 18.78 4.37
N VAL A 260 7.86 18.58 4.61
CA VAL A 260 6.77 19.13 3.79
C VAL A 260 6.36 20.50 4.34
N SER A 261 5.89 21.39 3.45
CA SER A 261 5.63 22.81 3.74
C SER A 261 4.76 23.04 5.00
N PRO A 262 4.80 24.24 5.61
CA PRO A 262 4.12 24.53 6.88
C PRO A 262 2.59 24.32 6.88
N GLN A 263 1.97 24.25 5.69
CA GLN A 263 0.52 24.06 5.53
C GLN A 263 0.06 22.61 5.77
N LEU A 264 0.98 21.63 5.79
CA LEU A 264 0.69 20.22 6.12
C LEU A 264 0.85 19.89 7.62
N ARG A 265 1.09 20.89 8.49
CA ARG A 265 1.14 20.72 9.96
C ARG A 265 -0.16 20.22 10.61
N LEU A 266 -1.23 20.01 9.85
CA LEU A 266 -2.52 19.59 10.41
C LEU A 266 -2.56 18.14 10.88
N HIS A 267 -1.59 17.27 10.55
CA HIS A 267 -1.78 15.82 10.71
C HIS A 267 -0.63 15.09 11.43
N ASN A 268 -0.03 15.73 12.45
CA ASN A 268 0.96 15.11 13.35
C ASN A 268 0.39 14.02 14.30
N ARG A 269 -0.87 13.61 14.11
CA ARG A 269 -1.57 12.56 14.90
C ARG A 269 -1.68 11.22 14.18
N TYR A 270 -1.41 11.18 12.89
CA TYR A 270 -1.47 9.95 12.13
C TYR A 270 -0.04 9.44 11.99
N GLY A 271 0.22 8.23 12.47
CA GLY A 271 1.57 7.68 12.62
C GLY A 271 2.39 7.71 11.33
N LEU A 272 3.67 7.36 11.47
CA LEU A 272 4.66 7.26 10.38
C LEU A 272 4.31 6.21 9.30
N ASP A 273 3.07 5.72 9.25
CA ASP A 273 2.52 4.79 8.25
C ASP A 273 1.38 5.39 7.38
N PHE A 274 1.07 6.68 7.52
CA PHE A 274 -0.03 7.33 6.81
C PHE A 274 0.30 7.89 5.41
N TYR A 275 -0.15 7.16 4.39
CA TYR A 275 -0.04 7.48 2.97
C TYR A 275 -0.85 8.73 2.56
N ARG A 276 -0.19 9.84 2.23
CA ARG A 276 -0.78 10.90 1.40
C ARG A 276 -0.13 10.92 0.02
N MET A 277 -0.64 10.06 -0.86
CA MET A 277 -0.36 10.04 -2.30
C MET A 277 -1.11 11.14 -3.02
N TYR A 278 -0.67 12.36 -2.80
CA TYR A 278 -0.93 13.46 -3.70
C TYR A 278 0.39 14.23 -3.79
N ASP A 279 1.21 13.94 -4.80
CA ASP A 279 1.60 14.90 -5.83
C ASP A 279 2.78 14.35 -6.66
N THR A 280 2.79 14.70 -7.93
CA THR A 280 3.90 14.60 -8.90
C THR A 280 5.25 15.17 -8.39
N ASP A 281 5.21 15.87 -7.25
CA ASP A 281 6.33 16.52 -6.57
C ASP A 281 7.08 15.67 -5.55
N SER A 282 6.70 14.41 -5.31
CA SER A 282 7.37 13.56 -4.31
C SER A 282 8.89 13.46 -4.51
N LYS A 283 9.34 13.33 -5.76
CA LYS A 283 10.77 13.37 -6.14
C LYS A 283 11.45 14.70 -5.83
N THR A 284 10.74 15.81 -6.04
CA THR A 284 11.22 17.17 -5.74
C THR A 284 11.37 17.35 -4.23
N VAL A 285 10.41 16.88 -3.44
CA VAL A 285 10.45 16.94 -1.97
C VAL A 285 11.63 16.14 -1.43
N VAL A 286 11.84 14.92 -1.91
CA VAL A 286 12.99 14.08 -1.49
C VAL A 286 14.30 14.79 -1.80
N TRP A 287 14.48 15.26 -3.04
CA TRP A 287 15.71 15.97 -3.43
C TRP A 287 15.93 17.24 -2.60
N MET A 288 14.90 18.07 -2.41
CA MET A 288 14.99 19.30 -1.61
C MET A 288 15.37 19.02 -0.17
N ASN A 289 14.85 17.94 0.43
CA ASN A 289 15.22 17.55 1.79
C ASN A 289 16.71 17.21 1.89
N VAL A 290 17.22 16.40 0.96
CA VAL A 290 18.64 16.06 0.89
C VAL A 290 19.49 17.31 0.66
N ALA A 291 19.12 18.14 -0.32
CA ALA A 291 19.83 19.37 -0.65
C ALA A 291 19.93 20.33 0.53
N LEU A 292 18.88 20.44 1.36
CA LEU A 292 18.84 21.38 2.49
C LEU A 292 19.42 20.82 3.79
N SER A 293 19.32 19.51 4.03
CA SER A 293 19.55 18.94 5.37
C SER A 293 20.59 17.82 5.44
N ALA A 294 21.05 17.27 4.32
CA ALA A 294 22.03 16.20 4.34
C ALA A 294 23.36 16.67 4.94
N ALA A 295 24.00 15.83 5.75
CA ALA A 295 25.26 16.16 6.41
C ALA A 295 26.43 16.31 5.42
N ASP A 296 26.34 15.70 4.24
CA ASP A 296 27.39 15.61 3.22
C ASP A 296 27.18 16.60 2.05
N GLN A 297 26.90 17.86 2.38
CA GLN A 297 26.55 18.92 1.42
C GLN A 297 27.48 19.06 0.20
N LEU A 298 28.80 18.89 0.35
CA LEU A 298 29.73 18.95 -0.78
C LEU A 298 29.44 17.83 -1.80
N ARG A 299 29.18 16.61 -1.33
CA ARG A 299 28.85 15.46 -2.19
C ARG A 299 27.58 15.74 -2.98
N GLN A 300 26.55 16.27 -2.32
CA GLN A 300 25.27 16.59 -2.97
C GLN A 300 25.41 17.68 -4.04
N ARG A 301 26.21 18.72 -3.77
CA ARG A 301 26.48 19.78 -4.76
C ARG A 301 27.22 19.26 -5.99
N VAL A 302 28.21 18.40 -5.80
CA VAL A 302 28.94 17.79 -6.93
C VAL A 302 28.06 16.81 -7.69
N ALA A 303 27.27 16.00 -6.98
CA ALA A 303 26.30 15.10 -7.58
C ALA A 303 25.28 15.85 -8.44
N TRP A 304 24.81 17.01 -8.00
CA TRP A 304 23.95 17.88 -8.79
C TRP A 304 24.60 18.31 -10.09
N VAL A 305 25.84 18.79 -10.07
CA VAL A 305 26.56 19.20 -11.29
C VAL A 305 26.71 18.03 -12.27
N LEU A 306 27.10 16.86 -11.77
CA LEU A 306 27.23 15.66 -12.60
C LEU A 306 25.89 15.21 -13.19
N ALA A 307 24.79 15.35 -12.44
CA ALA A 307 23.45 15.07 -12.93
C ALA A 307 23.01 16.04 -14.04
N GLN A 308 23.48 17.29 -14.01
CA GLN A 308 23.26 18.24 -15.11
C GLN A 308 24.11 17.91 -16.34
N MET A 309 25.28 17.29 -16.16
CA MET A 309 26.09 16.79 -17.28
C MET A 309 25.47 15.56 -17.91
N MET A 310 24.84 14.66 -17.14
CA MET A 310 24.21 13.42 -17.64
C MET A 310 22.68 13.49 -17.49
N VAL A 311 22.08 14.51 -18.09
CA VAL A 311 20.67 14.84 -17.91
C VAL A 311 19.73 13.78 -18.52
N ILE A 312 18.60 13.59 -17.87
CA ILE A 312 17.41 12.89 -18.38
C ILE A 312 16.19 13.82 -18.28
N SER A 313 15.17 13.61 -19.11
CA SER A 313 13.94 14.43 -19.05
C SER A 313 12.70 13.61 -18.70
N GLU A 314 11.75 14.24 -18.01
CA GLU A 314 10.44 13.63 -17.75
C GLU A 314 9.68 13.34 -19.05
N SER A 315 9.78 14.24 -20.03
CA SER A 315 9.12 14.09 -21.34
C SER A 315 9.62 12.88 -22.13
N GLY A 316 10.91 12.53 -22.02
CA GLY A 316 11.47 11.34 -22.67
C GLY A 316 11.32 10.05 -21.85
N ILE A 317 10.79 10.14 -20.62
CA ILE A 317 10.60 9.02 -19.70
C ILE A 317 9.17 9.04 -19.11
N SER A 318 8.17 9.21 -19.97
CA SER A 318 6.76 9.39 -19.56
C SER A 318 6.19 8.24 -18.73
N SER A 319 6.70 7.02 -18.88
CA SER A 319 6.29 5.85 -18.08
C SER A 319 6.77 5.85 -16.63
N TYR A 320 7.61 6.81 -16.23
CA TYR A 320 8.23 6.85 -14.90
C TYR A 320 8.06 8.20 -14.18
N THR A 321 7.23 9.12 -14.70
CA THR A 321 7.04 10.47 -14.14
C THR A 321 6.72 10.46 -12.64
N ASP A 322 5.90 9.49 -12.20
CA ASP A 322 5.46 9.35 -10.81
C ASP A 322 6.29 8.35 -9.98
N HIS A 323 7.34 7.75 -10.58
CA HIS A 323 8.15 6.73 -9.93
C HIS A 323 9.33 7.36 -9.18
N THR A 324 9.05 7.97 -8.02
CA THR A 324 10.04 8.71 -7.21
C THR A 324 11.34 7.92 -6.98
N GLU A 325 11.24 6.63 -6.68
CA GLU A 325 12.39 5.75 -6.44
C GLU A 325 13.30 5.62 -7.66
N SER A 326 12.73 5.57 -8.87
CA SER A 326 13.50 5.50 -10.11
C SER A 326 14.33 6.77 -10.33
N TRP A 327 13.75 7.94 -10.04
CA TRP A 327 14.44 9.23 -10.14
C TRP A 327 15.54 9.36 -9.09
N ALA A 328 15.24 9.01 -7.84
CA ALA A 328 16.22 9.01 -6.75
C ALA A 328 17.39 8.06 -7.05
N THR A 329 17.10 6.83 -7.51
CA THR A 329 18.13 5.84 -7.86
C THR A 329 19.05 6.33 -8.98
N TYR A 330 18.52 7.06 -9.97
CA TYR A 330 19.35 7.67 -11.02
C TYR A 330 20.24 8.77 -10.44
N TYR A 331 19.71 9.64 -9.58
CA TYR A 331 20.49 10.67 -8.91
C TYR A 331 21.60 10.10 -8.02
N ASP A 332 21.33 8.98 -7.34
CA ASP A 332 22.29 8.31 -6.46
C ASP A 332 23.55 7.82 -7.19
N ILE A 333 23.50 7.60 -8.52
CA ILE A 333 24.70 7.34 -9.33
C ILE A 333 25.73 8.44 -9.11
N PHE A 334 25.28 9.70 -9.15
CA PHE A 334 26.14 10.87 -9.02
C PHE A 334 26.56 11.12 -7.57
N VAL A 335 25.70 10.80 -6.60
CA VAL A 335 26.07 10.86 -5.17
C VAL A 335 27.18 9.87 -4.86
N ARG A 336 27.06 8.62 -5.33
CA ARG A 336 28.09 7.57 -5.17
C ARG A 336 29.41 7.96 -5.84
N ASN A 337 29.34 8.53 -7.05
CA ASN A 337 30.50 8.84 -7.87
C ASN A 337 30.97 10.31 -7.79
N ALA A 338 30.46 11.11 -6.85
CA ALA A 338 30.74 12.54 -6.75
C ALA A 338 32.25 12.88 -6.71
N PHE A 339 33.06 12.01 -6.09
CA PHE A 339 34.52 12.16 -6.02
C PHE A 339 35.25 11.03 -6.76
N GLY A 340 34.54 10.32 -7.63
CA GLY A 340 35.04 9.20 -8.42
C GLY A 340 35.57 9.64 -9.78
N ASN A 341 35.60 8.70 -10.73
CA ASN A 341 36.02 8.96 -12.10
C ASN A 341 34.84 8.91 -13.07
N TYR A 342 34.97 9.60 -14.20
CA TYR A 342 33.89 9.71 -15.20
C TYR A 342 33.53 8.38 -15.87
N ARG A 343 34.49 7.45 -15.97
CA ARG A 343 34.25 6.13 -16.56
C ARG A 343 33.26 5.31 -15.74
N ASP A 344 33.31 5.39 -14.42
CA ASP A 344 32.36 4.70 -13.55
C ASP A 344 30.96 5.33 -13.64
N ILE A 345 30.88 6.67 -13.73
CA ILE A 345 29.62 7.39 -13.99
C ILE A 345 29.01 6.94 -15.31
N LEU A 346 29.79 6.98 -16.40
CA LEU A 346 29.36 6.54 -17.72
C LEU A 346 28.81 5.11 -17.66
N ARG A 347 29.53 4.19 -17.01
CA ARG A 347 29.11 2.79 -16.89
C ARG A 347 27.78 2.66 -16.14
N GLU A 348 27.60 3.31 -15.00
CA GLU A 348 26.34 3.24 -14.25
C GLU A 348 25.18 3.86 -15.03
N VAL A 349 25.41 4.99 -15.71
CA VAL A 349 24.42 5.65 -16.56
C VAL A 349 24.03 4.78 -17.76
N THR A 350 24.99 4.15 -18.45
CA THR A 350 24.72 3.23 -19.57
C THR A 350 23.77 2.10 -19.17
N TYR A 351 23.95 1.53 -17.97
CA TYR A 351 23.12 0.43 -17.49
C TYR A 351 21.87 0.89 -16.72
N SER A 352 21.60 2.19 -16.63
CA SER A 352 20.41 2.73 -15.98
C SER A 352 19.16 2.51 -16.84
N PRO A 353 18.08 1.91 -16.31
CA PRO A 353 16.81 1.84 -17.02
C PRO A 353 16.22 3.20 -17.39
N MET A 354 16.51 4.24 -16.60
CA MET A 354 16.04 5.61 -16.86
C MET A 354 16.70 6.18 -18.13
N MET A 355 18.02 6.02 -18.25
CA MET A 355 18.76 6.43 -19.44
C MET A 355 18.37 5.57 -20.66
N GLY A 356 18.24 4.25 -20.45
CA GLY A 356 17.73 3.31 -21.44
C GLY A 356 16.39 3.73 -22.05
N GLN A 357 15.48 4.20 -21.20
CA GLN A 357 14.19 4.68 -21.64
C GLN A 357 14.31 6.04 -22.36
N PHE A 358 15.10 6.96 -21.80
CA PHE A 358 15.28 8.32 -22.31
C PHE A 358 15.86 8.36 -23.73
N LEU A 359 16.90 7.56 -23.97
CA LEU A 359 17.59 7.47 -25.25
C LEU A 359 17.22 6.21 -26.02
N THR A 360 16.06 5.64 -25.73
CA THR A 360 15.34 4.61 -26.50
C THR A 360 16.07 3.28 -26.77
N TYR A 361 17.26 3.07 -26.21
CA TYR A 361 18.02 1.82 -26.32
C TYR A 361 17.58 0.73 -25.33
N ARG A 362 16.55 0.97 -24.51
CA ARG A 362 16.00 -0.06 -23.63
C ARG A 362 15.37 -1.18 -24.47
N ARG A 363 15.96 -2.38 -24.38
CA ARG A 363 15.64 -3.57 -25.21
C ARG A 363 16.19 -3.49 -26.63
N ASN A 364 17.28 -2.76 -26.84
CA ASN A 364 18.04 -2.87 -28.07
C ASN A 364 18.43 -4.33 -28.33
N LYS A 365 18.38 -4.75 -29.59
CA LYS A 365 18.64 -6.14 -29.98
C LYS A 365 19.51 -6.17 -31.23
N ALA A 366 20.38 -7.16 -31.31
CA ALA A 366 21.15 -7.41 -32.51
C ALA A 366 20.23 -7.68 -33.71
N TYR A 367 20.62 -7.21 -34.89
CA TYR A 367 19.88 -7.44 -36.14
C TYR A 367 19.57 -8.93 -36.38
N ALA A 368 20.47 -9.83 -35.97
CA ALA A 368 20.28 -11.28 -36.06
C ALA A 368 19.04 -11.77 -35.28
N GLU A 369 18.64 -11.08 -34.21
CA GLU A 369 17.51 -11.43 -33.35
C GLU A 369 16.23 -10.67 -33.75
N SER A 370 16.32 -9.35 -34.00
CA SER A 370 15.15 -8.50 -34.24
C SER A 370 14.82 -8.29 -35.73
N ARG A 371 15.77 -8.55 -36.64
CA ARG A 371 15.75 -8.13 -38.05
C ARG A 371 15.59 -6.61 -38.24
N SER A 372 15.99 -5.83 -37.24
CA SER A 372 16.04 -4.36 -37.27
C SER A 372 17.40 -3.88 -36.77
N TYR A 373 17.91 -2.78 -37.33
CA TYR A 373 19.17 -2.20 -36.88
C TYR A 373 19.02 -1.71 -35.43
N PRO A 374 20.07 -1.86 -34.59
CA PRO A 374 20.06 -1.32 -33.24
C PRO A 374 19.83 0.19 -33.24
N ASP A 375 19.20 0.71 -32.18
CA ASP A 375 19.03 2.15 -31.99
C ASP A 375 20.39 2.80 -31.69
N GLU A 376 20.77 3.79 -32.50
CA GLU A 376 22.04 4.53 -32.43
C GLU A 376 21.96 5.77 -31.54
N ASN A 377 20.76 6.16 -31.08
CA ASN A 377 20.53 7.40 -30.36
C ASN A 377 21.45 7.50 -29.14
N TYR A 378 21.51 6.45 -28.30
CA TYR A 378 22.42 6.44 -27.15
C TYR A 378 23.89 6.64 -27.54
N ALA A 379 24.35 5.91 -28.57
CA ALA A 379 25.73 5.98 -29.05
C ALA A 379 26.10 7.39 -29.54
N ARG A 380 25.18 8.04 -30.24
CA ARG A 380 25.36 9.41 -30.73
C ARG A 380 25.35 10.42 -29.58
N GLU A 381 24.30 10.40 -28.76
CA GLU A 381 24.11 11.43 -27.74
C GLU A 381 25.16 11.34 -26.63
N ILE A 382 25.62 10.14 -26.26
CA ILE A 382 26.65 9.98 -25.22
C ILE A 382 27.98 10.62 -25.62
N MET A 383 28.34 10.56 -26.90
CA MET A 383 29.55 11.19 -27.44
C MET A 383 29.32 12.68 -27.70
N GLN A 384 28.21 13.00 -28.37
CA GLN A 384 27.96 14.34 -28.90
C GLN A 384 27.50 15.34 -27.84
N LEU A 385 26.49 14.99 -27.04
CA LEU A 385 25.88 15.92 -26.09
C LEU A 385 26.44 15.78 -24.68
N PHE A 386 26.81 14.56 -24.29
CA PHE A 386 27.16 14.26 -22.91
C PHE A 386 28.67 14.14 -22.65
N SER A 387 29.53 14.13 -23.67
CA SER A 387 30.98 13.99 -23.43
C SER A 387 31.86 14.82 -24.34
N ILE A 388 32.29 14.26 -25.47
CA ILE A 388 33.43 14.75 -26.27
C ILE A 388 33.04 15.78 -27.34
N GLY A 389 31.75 15.96 -27.60
CA GLY A 389 31.27 16.90 -28.62
C GLY A 389 31.46 16.37 -30.04
N LEU A 390 31.19 17.22 -31.05
CA LEU A 390 31.33 16.89 -32.47
C LEU A 390 32.76 17.01 -33.00
N TRP A 391 33.55 17.93 -32.43
CA TRP A 391 34.83 18.36 -32.99
C TRP A 391 35.93 18.25 -31.96
N GLN A 392 37.12 17.84 -32.39
CA GLN A 392 38.28 17.81 -31.51
C GLN A 392 38.67 19.25 -31.18
N LEU A 393 38.72 19.59 -29.88
CA LEU A 393 39.05 20.92 -29.40
C LEU A 393 40.44 20.93 -28.76
N GLY A 394 41.18 22.02 -28.93
CA GLY A 394 42.34 22.32 -28.10
C GLY A 394 41.94 22.72 -26.67
N ASP A 395 42.93 22.86 -25.80
CA ASP A 395 42.71 23.29 -24.39
C ASP A 395 42.11 24.70 -24.28
N ASP A 396 42.20 25.50 -25.35
CA ASP A 396 41.60 26.82 -25.50
C ASP A 396 40.15 26.79 -26.03
N GLY A 397 39.62 25.59 -26.31
CA GLY A 397 38.27 25.38 -26.85
C GLY A 397 38.16 25.61 -28.37
N ILE A 398 39.26 25.86 -29.07
CA ILE A 398 39.27 26.08 -30.51
C ILE A 398 39.34 24.74 -31.25
N PRO A 399 38.49 24.47 -32.26
CA PRO A 399 38.55 23.23 -33.02
C PRO A 399 39.88 23.05 -33.77
N PHE A 400 40.46 21.86 -33.67
CA PHE A 400 41.53 21.45 -34.57
C PHE A 400 41.00 21.35 -35.99
N LYS A 401 41.82 21.75 -36.96
CA LYS A 401 41.49 21.76 -38.38
C LYS A 401 42.41 20.83 -39.15
N ASP A 402 41.85 20.18 -40.15
CA ASP A 402 42.61 19.37 -41.10
C ASP A 402 43.40 20.24 -42.10
N ALA A 403 44.08 19.61 -43.06
CA ALA A 403 44.82 20.30 -44.11
C ALA A 403 43.94 21.15 -45.06
N GLY A 404 42.63 20.88 -45.09
CA GLY A 404 41.63 21.63 -45.85
C GLY A 404 41.05 22.82 -45.10
N GLY A 405 41.34 22.95 -43.80
CA GLY A 405 40.81 24.01 -42.93
C GLY A 405 39.46 23.67 -42.28
N GLU A 406 38.99 22.43 -42.42
CA GLU A 406 37.74 21.94 -41.83
C GLU A 406 37.98 21.35 -40.42
N PRO A 407 37.04 21.51 -39.47
CA PRO A 407 37.16 20.91 -38.15
C PRO A 407 37.28 19.38 -38.18
N ILE A 408 38.15 18.82 -37.34
CA ILE A 408 38.36 17.37 -37.23
C ILE A 408 37.27 16.76 -36.34
N ALA A 409 36.52 15.78 -36.84
CA ALA A 409 35.49 15.08 -36.07
C ALA A 409 36.07 14.26 -34.91
N THR A 410 35.34 14.20 -33.80
CA THR A 410 35.68 13.40 -32.61
C THR A 410 35.39 11.90 -32.76
N TYR A 411 34.41 11.55 -33.59
CA TYR A 411 33.99 10.19 -33.88
C TYR A 411 33.43 10.12 -35.30
N ASP A 412 33.33 8.91 -35.85
CA ASP A 412 32.70 8.66 -37.14
C ASP A 412 31.49 7.73 -37.03
N ASN A 413 30.95 7.30 -38.18
CA ASN A 413 29.78 6.42 -38.20
C ASN A 413 30.11 5.00 -37.72
N ASP A 414 31.34 4.53 -37.93
CA ASP A 414 31.77 3.20 -37.49
C ASP A 414 31.81 3.14 -35.95
N ASP A 415 32.20 4.24 -35.30
CA ASP A 415 32.11 4.39 -33.84
C ASP A 415 30.66 4.30 -33.35
N ILE A 416 29.72 4.99 -34.02
CA ILE A 416 28.29 5.00 -33.66
C ILE A 416 27.70 3.58 -33.78
N GLU A 417 27.94 2.90 -34.90
CA GLU A 417 27.47 1.53 -35.11
C GLU A 417 28.08 0.55 -34.10
N THR A 418 29.32 0.77 -33.71
CA THR A 418 30.00 -0.05 -32.70
C THR A 418 29.41 0.16 -31.31
N PHE A 419 29.14 1.40 -30.92
CA PHE A 419 28.56 1.73 -29.61
C PHE A 419 27.04 1.51 -29.53
N ALA A 420 26.34 1.39 -30.66
CA ALA A 420 24.92 1.04 -30.70
C ALA A 420 24.63 -0.42 -30.28
N ARG A 421 25.67 -1.23 -30.00
CA ARG A 421 25.56 -2.63 -29.56
C ARG A 421 25.21 -2.81 -28.07
N VAL A 422 24.96 -1.70 -27.36
CA VAL A 422 24.62 -1.64 -25.91
C VAL A 422 23.27 -2.25 -25.61
#